data_AF-A0A2T6ZM56-F1
#
_entry.id   AF-A0A2T6ZM56-F1
#
_cell.length_a   1.000
_cell.length_b   1.000
_cell.length_c   1.000
_cell.angle_alpha   90.00
_cell.angle_beta   90.00
_cell.angle_gamma   90.00
#
_symmetry.space_group_name_H-M   'P 1'
#
loop_
_entity.id
_entity.type
_entity.pdbx_description
1 polymer ?
#
loop_
_entity_poly.entity_id
_entity_poly.type
_entity_poly.pdbx_seq_one_letter_code
_entity_poly.pdbx_strand_id
1 'polypeptide(L)'
;MPPRQDKTRAELERLKLMELQELSEKNLVESSDTGATMIERLMACSQSESMAPSGKGKEPATPESLDDTCGAIEVTTSGIRDQTSMIEEAHKALEDVPEEEELDVEYDPLTAGNRGGISWAAFPRRLEMFEAKLASIQMELDSTKMVVDEHGKRLSSLDTRIGDLSISADAYKNIRHNFIDMYVRSTTSGMATRTRKQTQEGKGAVHGGDAHVDANLYRDGQERNDFQYLKSSHMETINVLNIHAGIKADQGESMNPRFYGLFDDFINAWENFGYAINYLEESAKDSHAAAVNKAYWALHEFLENEEWRKGEEAPKRGRAAGEGRA
;
A
#
# COMPACT_ATOMS: atom_id res chain seq x y z
N MET A 1 -11.72 -6.82 45.76
CA MET A 1 -10.76 -6.67 44.65
C MET A 1 -11.50 -6.05 43.47
N PRO A 2 -11.23 -4.79 43.07
CA PRO A 2 -11.88 -4.18 41.92
C PRO A 2 -11.27 -4.72 40.60
N PRO A 3 -11.98 -4.61 39.46
CA PRO A 3 -11.71 -5.41 38.28
C PRO A 3 -10.49 -4.88 37.52
N ARG A 4 -9.53 -5.78 37.24
CA ARG A 4 -8.36 -5.50 36.39
C ARG A 4 -8.70 -5.32 34.91
N GLN A 5 -9.96 -5.55 34.50
CA GLN A 5 -10.37 -5.57 33.10
C GLN A 5 -10.56 -4.17 32.47
N ASP A 6 -10.95 -3.16 33.26
CA ASP A 6 -11.18 -1.81 32.72
C ASP A 6 -9.88 -1.11 32.32
N LYS A 7 -8.79 -1.38 33.06
CA LYS A 7 -7.48 -0.78 32.77
C LYS A 7 -6.88 -1.29 31.46
N THR A 8 -7.09 -2.57 31.14
CA THR A 8 -6.62 -3.18 29.89
C THR A 8 -7.42 -2.70 28.67
N ARG A 9 -8.70 -2.35 28.86
CA ARG A 9 -9.53 -1.81 27.77
C ARG A 9 -9.13 -0.37 27.41
N ALA A 10 -8.90 0.46 28.42
CA ALA A 10 -8.46 1.85 28.20
C ALA A 10 -7.08 1.93 27.53
N GLU A 11 -6.14 1.04 27.90
CA GLU A 11 -4.83 0.96 27.23
C GLU A 11 -4.93 0.50 25.78
N LEU A 12 -5.83 -0.45 25.49
CA LEU A 12 -6.05 -0.93 24.13
C LEU A 12 -6.69 0.15 23.24
N GLU A 13 -7.65 0.91 23.77
CA GLU A 13 -8.27 2.03 23.03
C GLU A 13 -7.27 3.15 22.76
N ARG A 14 -6.36 3.43 23.71
CA ARG A 14 -5.28 4.40 23.52
C ARG A 14 -4.28 3.97 22.44
N LEU A 15 -3.89 2.69 22.40
CA LEU A 15 -2.98 2.17 21.38
C LEU A 15 -3.59 2.24 19.97
N LYS A 16 -4.88 1.90 19.84
CA LYS A 16 -5.61 2.01 18.57
C LYS A 16 -5.71 3.45 18.06
N LEU A 17 -5.86 4.42 18.97
CA LEU A 17 -5.87 5.85 18.64
C LEU A 17 -4.52 6.34 18.09
N MET A 18 -3.41 5.88 18.68
CA MET A 18 -2.07 6.23 18.19
C MET A 18 -1.78 5.62 16.81
N GLU A 19 -2.21 4.38 16.56
CA GLU A 19 -2.05 3.72 15.26
C GLU A 19 -2.88 4.40 14.15
N LEU A 20 -4.10 4.83 14.47
CA LEU A 20 -4.93 5.62 13.56
C LEU A 20 -4.32 6.97 13.21
N GLN A 21 -3.68 7.64 14.17
CA GLN A 21 -2.97 8.89 13.94
C GLN A 21 -1.74 8.68 13.04
N GLU A 22 -0.98 7.62 13.26
CA GLU A 22 0.20 7.32 12.43
C GLU A 22 -0.21 6.97 10.98
N LEU A 23 -1.36 6.30 10.80
CA LEU A 23 -1.90 6.00 9.48
C LEU A 23 -2.45 7.23 8.75
N SER A 24 -2.97 8.24 9.48
CA SER A 24 -3.41 9.49 8.85
C SER A 24 -2.24 10.38 8.44
N GLU A 25 -1.16 10.40 9.23
CA GLU A 25 0.06 11.17 8.91
C GLU A 25 0.84 10.56 7.74
N LYS A 26 0.87 9.22 7.62
CA LYS A 26 1.56 8.53 6.51
C LYS A 26 0.79 8.58 5.19
N ASN A 27 -0.53 8.67 5.24
CA ASN A 27 -1.36 8.85 4.04
C ASN A 27 -1.52 10.34 3.75
N LEU A 28 -0.46 10.95 3.20
CA LEU A 28 -0.46 12.28 2.58
C LEU A 28 -1.39 12.32 1.34
N VAL A 29 -2.67 12.08 1.57
CA VAL A 29 -3.75 12.52 0.69
C VAL A 29 -4.08 13.91 1.19
N GLU A 30 -4.03 14.91 0.31
CA GLU A 30 -4.43 16.29 0.57
C GLU A 30 -5.78 16.30 1.32
N SER A 31 -5.69 16.42 2.65
CA SER A 31 -6.84 16.23 3.51
C SER A 31 -7.67 17.50 3.40
N SER A 32 -8.87 17.40 2.82
CA SER A 32 -9.88 18.45 3.00
C SER A 32 -10.03 18.73 4.50
N ASP A 33 -10.16 20.00 4.90
CA ASP A 33 -10.26 20.50 6.28
C ASP A 33 -11.22 19.70 7.19
N THR A 34 -12.14 18.96 6.60
CA THR A 34 -13.08 18.03 7.23
C THR A 34 -12.42 16.85 7.97
N GLY A 35 -11.28 16.34 7.50
CA GLY A 35 -10.62 15.17 8.11
C GLY A 35 -9.92 15.51 9.42
N ALA A 36 -9.13 16.59 9.41
CA ALA A 36 -8.43 17.09 10.59
C ALA A 36 -9.40 17.50 11.71
N THR A 37 -10.50 18.16 11.38
CA THR A 37 -11.52 18.60 12.35
C THR A 37 -12.27 17.44 13.03
N MET A 38 -12.43 16.30 12.35
CA MET A 38 -13.06 15.12 12.93
C MET A 38 -12.15 14.40 13.95
N ILE A 39 -10.85 14.33 13.65
CA ILE A 39 -9.83 13.76 14.55
C ILE A 39 -9.68 14.64 15.79
N GLU A 40 -9.66 15.96 15.63
CA GLU A 40 -9.56 16.91 16.73
C GLU A 40 -10.78 16.82 17.68
N ARG A 41 -11.99 16.63 17.15
CA ARG A 41 -13.20 16.37 17.94
C ARG A 41 -13.15 15.04 18.69
N LEU A 42 -12.65 13.97 18.06
CA LEU A 42 -12.50 12.66 18.70
C LEU A 42 -11.49 12.70 19.86
N MET A 43 -10.38 13.40 19.67
CA MET A 43 -9.37 13.62 20.71
C MET A 43 -9.93 14.45 21.87
N ALA A 44 -10.71 15.50 21.59
CA ALA A 44 -11.37 16.30 22.61
C ALA A 44 -12.40 15.49 23.43
N CYS A 45 -13.18 14.63 22.79
CA CYS A 45 -14.13 13.75 23.48
C CYS A 45 -13.40 12.74 24.39
N SER A 46 -12.34 12.08 23.91
CA SER A 46 -11.58 11.10 24.70
C SER A 46 -10.88 11.73 25.92
N GLN A 47 -10.39 12.97 25.79
CA GLN A 47 -9.80 13.70 26.92
C GLN A 47 -10.85 14.12 27.96
N SER A 48 -12.07 14.47 27.51
CA SER A 48 -13.17 14.84 28.41
C SER A 48 -13.69 13.67 29.27
N GLU A 49 -13.58 12.43 28.79
CA GLU A 49 -13.91 11.23 29.57
C GLU A 49 -12.86 10.91 30.65
N SER A 50 -11.62 11.40 30.50
CA SER A 50 -10.51 11.12 31.44
C SER A 50 -10.38 12.10 32.61
N MET A 51 -11.10 13.23 32.59
CA MET A 51 -11.02 14.28 33.62
C MET A 51 -12.26 14.38 34.52
N ALA A 52 -13.12 13.36 34.57
CA ALA A 52 -14.12 13.28 35.62
C ALA A 52 -13.42 13.15 36.99
N PRO A 53 -13.61 14.10 37.93
CA PRO A 53 -12.95 14.03 39.23
C PRO A 53 -13.44 12.78 39.96
N SER A 54 -12.49 11.96 40.41
CA SER A 54 -12.71 10.84 41.32
C SER A 54 -13.16 11.37 42.69
N GLY A 55 -14.42 11.79 42.76
CA GLY A 55 -15.13 12.07 43.97
C GLY A 55 -15.50 10.74 44.62
N LYS A 56 -14.88 10.41 45.75
CA LYS A 56 -15.40 9.42 46.68
C LYS A 56 -16.80 9.86 47.11
N GLY A 57 -17.83 9.09 46.77
CA GLY A 57 -19.12 9.22 47.43
C GLY A 57 -20.32 8.94 46.54
N LYS A 58 -21.15 8.03 47.06
CA LYS A 58 -22.49 7.63 46.61
C LYS A 58 -22.52 6.70 45.39
N GLU A 59 -22.77 5.44 45.74
CA GLU A 59 -23.67 4.51 45.06
C GLU A 59 -24.57 5.22 44.03
N PRO A 60 -24.62 4.76 42.77
CA PRO A 60 -25.53 5.35 41.79
C PRO A 60 -26.92 5.30 42.42
N ALA A 61 -27.54 6.48 42.56
CA ALA A 61 -28.91 6.55 43.01
C ALA A 61 -29.68 5.54 42.15
N THR A 62 -30.24 4.54 42.83
CA THR A 62 -31.39 3.78 42.34
C THR A 62 -32.27 4.81 41.66
N PRO A 63 -32.72 4.61 40.40
CA PRO A 63 -33.53 5.61 39.73
C PRO A 63 -34.68 5.91 40.67
N GLU A 64 -34.61 7.08 41.32
CA GLU A 64 -35.70 7.60 42.12
C GLU A 64 -36.87 7.56 41.16
N SER A 65 -37.88 6.79 41.58
CA SER A 65 -39.09 6.52 40.85
C SER A 65 -39.39 7.74 39.99
N LEU A 66 -39.36 7.56 38.66
CA LEU A 66 -40.16 8.40 37.80
C LEU A 66 -41.52 8.38 38.47
N ASP A 67 -41.87 9.49 39.12
CA ASP A 67 -43.17 9.67 39.70
C ASP A 67 -44.09 9.40 38.51
N ASP A 68 -44.77 8.25 38.53
CA ASP A 68 -45.70 7.79 37.50
C ASP A 68 -46.98 8.65 37.56
N THR A 69 -46.81 9.96 37.71
CA THR A 69 -47.86 10.95 37.52
C THR A 69 -48.09 11.07 36.02
N CYS A 70 -48.80 10.09 35.48
CA CYS A 70 -49.40 10.18 34.17
C CYS A 70 -50.46 11.29 34.27
N GLY A 71 -50.18 12.45 33.67
CA GLY A 71 -51.15 13.53 33.59
C GLY A 71 -52.33 13.08 32.74
N ALA A 72 -53.46 12.78 33.37
CA ALA A 72 -54.72 12.53 32.66
C ALA A 72 -55.22 13.85 32.07
N ILE A 73 -55.66 13.81 30.81
CA ILE A 73 -56.36 14.93 30.17
C ILE A 73 -57.82 14.54 30.10
N GLU A 74 -58.65 15.25 30.84
CA GLU A 74 -60.09 15.10 30.82
C GLU A 74 -60.69 16.05 29.79
N VAL A 75 -61.63 15.55 29.00
CA VAL A 75 -62.30 16.33 27.94
C VAL A 75 -63.79 16.35 28.22
N THR A 76 -64.28 17.48 28.74
CA THR A 76 -65.71 17.74 28.93
C THR A 76 -66.26 18.53 27.73
N THR A 77 -67.48 18.22 27.29
CA THR A 77 -68.17 19.02 26.25
C THR A 77 -69.19 19.95 26.91
N SER A 78 -69.13 21.24 26.59
CA SER A 78 -70.13 22.24 27.03
C SER A 78 -70.76 22.95 25.83
N GLY A 79 -72.02 23.35 25.98
CA GLY A 79 -72.72 24.14 24.96
C GLY A 79 -72.22 25.58 24.94
N ILE A 80 -72.12 26.20 23.76
CA ILE A 80 -71.67 27.60 23.63
C ILE A 80 -72.69 28.53 24.31
N ARG A 81 -72.29 29.21 25.40
CA ARG A 81 -73.09 30.16 26.19
C ARG A 81 -72.28 31.42 26.50
N ASP A 82 -72.77 32.28 27.39
CA ASP A 82 -71.96 33.37 27.91
C ASP A 82 -70.76 32.80 28.72
N GLN A 83 -69.67 33.57 28.73
CA GLN A 83 -68.38 33.12 29.28
C GLN A 83 -68.49 32.66 30.75
N THR A 84 -69.33 33.33 31.55
CA THR A 84 -69.49 33.01 32.97
C THR A 84 -70.19 31.67 33.14
N SER A 85 -71.30 31.46 32.43
CA SER A 85 -72.00 30.17 32.40
C SER A 85 -71.12 29.03 31.88
N MET A 86 -70.29 29.28 30.86
CA MET A 86 -69.38 28.26 30.34
C MET A 86 -68.29 27.86 31.34
N ILE A 87 -67.77 28.81 32.12
CA ILE A 87 -66.76 28.54 33.16
C ILE A 87 -67.39 27.74 34.32
N GLU A 88 -68.59 28.12 34.76
CA GLU A 88 -69.30 27.39 35.81
C GLU A 88 -69.67 25.97 35.39
N GLU A 89 -70.17 25.78 34.16
CA GLU A 89 -70.46 24.45 33.62
C GLU A 89 -69.20 23.59 33.48
N ALA A 90 -68.08 24.16 33.02
CA ALA A 90 -66.82 23.43 32.92
C ALA A 90 -66.27 23.04 34.30
N HIS A 91 -66.32 23.95 35.29
CA HIS A 91 -65.92 23.65 36.66
C HIS A 91 -66.76 22.54 37.26
N LYS A 92 -68.09 22.62 37.08
CA LYS A 92 -69.01 21.61 37.58
C LYS A 92 -68.77 20.25 36.91
N ALA A 93 -68.57 20.23 35.59
CA ALA A 93 -68.29 19.00 34.86
C ALA A 93 -66.98 18.33 35.35
N LEU A 94 -65.93 19.12 35.62
CA LEU A 94 -64.67 18.60 36.18
C LEU A 94 -64.81 18.12 37.65
N GLU A 95 -65.73 18.72 38.41
CA GLU A 95 -65.98 18.34 39.81
C GLU A 95 -66.84 17.08 39.93
N ASP A 96 -67.71 16.81 38.95
CA ASP A 96 -68.60 15.64 38.92
C ASP A 96 -67.88 14.35 38.44
N VAL A 97 -66.73 14.43 37.77
CA VAL A 97 -66.04 13.28 37.14
C VAL A 97 -65.25 12.34 38.08
N PRO A 98 -64.61 12.78 39.19
CA PRO A 98 -63.83 11.85 40.04
C PRO A 98 -64.68 10.86 40.85
N GLU A 99 -66.02 10.91 40.79
CA GLU A 99 -66.90 9.98 41.51
C GLU A 99 -67.22 8.67 40.73
N GLU A 100 -66.91 8.58 39.44
CA GLU A 100 -67.04 7.31 38.70
C GLU A 100 -65.74 6.50 38.82
N GLU A 101 -65.78 5.40 39.59
CA GLU A 101 -64.61 4.58 39.98
C GLU A 101 -63.93 3.79 38.83
N GLU A 102 -64.41 3.88 37.59
CA GLU A 102 -63.81 3.18 36.43
C GLU A 102 -63.56 4.15 35.26
N LEU A 103 -62.32 4.64 35.16
CA LEU A 103 -61.81 5.28 33.95
C LEU A 103 -61.60 4.21 32.86
N ASP A 104 -62.57 4.08 31.95
CA ASP A 104 -62.40 3.31 30.71
C ASP A 104 -61.37 4.04 29.83
N VAL A 105 -60.12 3.58 29.89
CA VAL A 105 -59.06 4.02 28.97
C VAL A 105 -59.31 3.34 27.63
N GLU A 106 -60.04 4.02 26.74
CA GLU A 106 -60.12 3.61 25.35
C GLU A 106 -58.72 3.71 24.73
N TYR A 107 -58.08 2.55 24.55
CA TYR A 107 -56.73 2.44 24.03
C TYR A 107 -56.73 2.71 22.52
N ASP A 108 -56.89 3.96 22.11
CA ASP A 108 -56.65 4.38 20.73
C ASP A 108 -55.12 4.55 20.54
N PRO A 109 -54.43 3.69 19.76
CA PRO A 109 -52.98 3.71 19.66
C PRO A 109 -52.38 5.00 19.05
N LEU A 110 -53.21 5.92 18.57
CA LEU A 110 -52.80 7.03 17.71
C LEU A 110 -53.19 8.43 18.21
N THR A 111 -53.92 8.58 19.31
CA THR A 111 -54.41 9.89 19.76
C THR A 111 -53.91 10.27 21.15
N ALA A 112 -52.58 10.40 21.28
CA ALA A 112 -52.04 11.12 22.43
C ALA A 112 -52.25 12.63 22.26
N GLY A 113 -53.19 13.21 23.01
CA GLY A 113 -53.49 14.65 23.01
C GLY A 113 -52.43 15.52 23.71
N ASN A 114 -51.45 14.93 24.40
CA ASN A 114 -50.37 15.67 25.04
C ASN A 114 -49.07 15.67 24.20
N ARG A 115 -48.28 16.73 24.37
CA ARG A 115 -47.01 16.93 23.63
C ARG A 115 -46.02 15.77 23.83
N GLY A 116 -46.12 15.04 24.95
CA GLY A 116 -45.30 13.87 25.27
C GLY A 116 -45.65 12.63 24.44
N GLY A 117 -46.93 12.30 24.28
CA GLY A 117 -47.37 11.11 23.55
C GLY A 117 -47.33 11.25 22.02
N ILE A 118 -47.31 12.48 21.48
CA ILE A 118 -46.98 12.73 20.07
C ILE A 118 -45.59 12.16 19.72
N SER A 119 -44.62 12.23 20.65
CA SER A 119 -43.29 11.64 20.45
C SER A 119 -43.35 10.10 20.38
N TRP A 120 -44.27 9.47 21.10
CA TRP A 120 -44.46 8.02 21.12
C TRP A 120 -45.21 7.51 19.89
N ALA A 121 -46.18 8.26 19.37
CA ALA A 121 -46.87 7.92 18.11
C ALA A 121 -45.93 7.85 16.90
N ALA A 122 -44.83 8.61 16.92
CA ALA A 122 -43.79 8.56 15.88
C ALA A 122 -42.75 7.43 16.08
N PHE A 123 -42.77 6.74 17.22
CA PHE A 123 -41.75 5.75 17.59
C PHE A 123 -41.68 4.55 16.63
N PRO A 124 -42.80 3.90 16.22
CA PRO A 124 -42.73 2.77 15.31
C PRO A 124 -42.03 3.09 13.99
N ARG A 125 -42.33 4.27 13.39
CA ARG A 125 -41.65 4.73 12.17
C ARG A 125 -40.15 4.94 12.37
N ARG A 126 -39.75 5.49 13.52
CA ARG A 126 -38.32 5.65 13.85
C ARG A 126 -37.64 4.29 13.98
N LEU A 127 -38.32 3.32 14.58
CA LEU A 127 -37.81 1.95 14.71
C LEU A 127 -37.61 1.30 13.33
N GLU A 128 -38.61 1.37 12.44
CA GLU A 128 -38.49 0.88 11.05
C GLU A 128 -37.33 1.56 10.30
N MET A 129 -37.15 2.88 10.48
CA MET A 129 -36.02 3.59 9.88
C MET A 129 -34.67 3.11 10.44
N PHE A 130 -34.59 2.78 11.72
CA PHE A 130 -33.37 2.23 12.32
C PHE A 130 -33.10 0.81 11.83
N GLU A 131 -34.12 -0.05 11.73
CA GLU A 131 -34.00 -1.39 11.18
C GLU A 131 -33.52 -1.37 9.72
N ALA A 132 -34.08 -0.46 8.90
CA ALA A 132 -33.64 -0.28 7.52
C ALA A 132 -32.18 0.19 7.43
N LYS A 133 -31.74 1.11 8.31
CA LYS A 133 -30.34 1.53 8.38
C LYS A 133 -29.42 0.38 8.83
N LEU A 134 -29.85 -0.42 9.80
CA LEU A 134 -29.08 -1.59 10.24
C LEU A 134 -28.93 -2.61 9.11
N ALA A 135 -30.00 -2.88 8.36
CA ALA A 135 -29.93 -3.75 7.20
C ALA A 135 -28.98 -3.20 6.12
N SER A 136 -29.02 -1.89 5.86
CA SER A 136 -28.10 -1.23 4.91
C SER A 136 -26.64 -1.36 5.32
N ILE A 137 -26.34 -1.07 6.59
CA ILE A 137 -24.97 -1.17 7.13
C ILE A 137 -24.48 -2.63 7.09
N GLN A 138 -25.36 -3.59 7.39
CA GLN A 138 -25.02 -5.01 7.31
C GLN A 138 -24.66 -5.42 5.88
N MET A 139 -25.39 -4.94 4.87
CA MET A 139 -25.06 -5.20 3.46
C MET A 139 -23.71 -4.60 3.05
N GLU A 140 -23.40 -3.38 3.50
CA GLU A 140 -22.09 -2.75 3.25
C GLU A 140 -20.96 -3.51 3.95
N LEU A 141 -21.19 -4.00 5.17
CA LEU A 141 -20.22 -4.82 5.91
C LEU A 141 -19.95 -6.15 5.19
N ASP A 142 -20.98 -6.81 4.69
CA ASP A 142 -20.82 -8.06 3.93
C ASP A 142 -20.10 -7.82 2.61
N SER A 143 -20.40 -6.71 1.92
CA SER A 143 -19.71 -6.31 0.69
C SER A 143 -18.22 -6.01 0.93
N THR A 144 -17.90 -5.24 1.97
CA THR A 144 -16.50 -4.92 2.31
C THR A 144 -15.73 -6.16 2.73
N LYS A 145 -16.34 -7.08 3.48
CA LYS A 145 -15.75 -8.37 3.84
C LYS A 145 -15.37 -9.20 2.60
N MET A 146 -16.24 -9.24 1.59
CA MET A 146 -15.93 -9.92 0.32
C MET A 146 -14.71 -9.33 -0.39
N VAL A 147 -14.59 -7.99 -0.42
CA VAL A 147 -13.44 -7.30 -1.02
C VAL A 147 -12.14 -7.62 -0.26
N VAL A 148 -12.20 -7.62 1.07
CA VAL A 148 -11.05 -7.99 1.93
C VAL A 148 -10.61 -9.42 1.66
N ASP A 149 -11.54 -10.37 1.55
CA ASP A 149 -11.23 -11.77 1.23
C ASP A 149 -10.60 -11.92 -0.16
N GLU A 150 -11.07 -11.15 -1.15
CA GLU A 150 -10.47 -11.12 -2.49
C GLU A 150 -9.04 -10.57 -2.46
N HIS A 151 -8.83 -9.45 -1.77
CA HIS A 151 -7.50 -8.86 -1.61
C HIS A 151 -6.54 -9.81 -0.89
N GLY A 152 -7.01 -10.52 0.15
CA GLY A 152 -6.24 -11.56 0.83
C GLY A 152 -5.74 -12.65 -0.13
N LYS A 153 -6.62 -13.14 -1.02
CA LYS A 153 -6.24 -14.13 -2.05
C LYS A 153 -5.19 -13.59 -3.03
N ARG A 154 -5.33 -12.34 -3.46
CA ARG A 154 -4.35 -11.68 -4.36
C ARG A 154 -2.98 -11.56 -3.69
N LEU A 155 -2.93 -11.18 -2.41
CA LEU A 155 -1.70 -11.11 -1.64
C LEU A 155 -1.02 -12.48 -1.52
N SER A 156 -1.76 -13.53 -1.18
CA SER A 156 -1.19 -14.90 -1.10
C SER A 156 -0.65 -15.39 -2.45
N SER A 157 -1.33 -15.06 -3.55
CA SER A 157 -0.86 -15.39 -4.90
C SER A 157 0.43 -14.63 -5.26
N LEU A 158 0.51 -13.35 -4.89
CA LEU A 158 1.69 -12.54 -5.12
C LEU A 158 2.89 -13.06 -4.31
N ASP A 159 2.67 -13.40 -3.04
CA ASP A 159 3.70 -13.93 -2.15
C ASP A 159 4.28 -15.25 -2.69
N THR A 160 3.41 -16.15 -3.17
CA THR A 160 3.83 -17.39 -3.84
C THR A 160 4.72 -17.11 -5.04
N ARG A 161 4.32 -16.16 -5.92
CA ARG A 161 5.11 -15.78 -7.10
C ARG A 161 6.46 -15.17 -6.73
N ILE A 162 6.52 -14.36 -5.68
CA ILE A 162 7.77 -13.78 -5.17
C ILE A 162 8.68 -14.89 -4.64
N GLY A 163 8.12 -15.88 -3.93
CA GLY A 163 8.84 -17.07 -3.47
C GLY A 163 9.45 -17.86 -4.63
N ASP A 164 8.65 -18.19 -5.65
CA ASP A 164 9.11 -18.91 -6.85
C ASP A 164 10.20 -18.13 -7.60
N LEU A 165 10.02 -16.82 -7.76
CA LEU A 165 11.00 -15.96 -8.41
C LEU A 165 12.32 -15.88 -7.61
N SER A 166 12.24 -15.86 -6.28
CA SER A 166 13.42 -15.83 -5.41
C SER A 166 14.23 -17.13 -5.56
N ILE A 167 13.57 -18.29 -5.57
CA ILE A 167 14.23 -19.59 -5.81
C ILE A 167 14.88 -19.62 -7.20
N SER A 168 14.18 -19.11 -8.22
CA SER A 168 14.72 -19.01 -9.58
C SER A 168 15.94 -18.08 -9.66
N ALA A 169 15.91 -16.95 -8.95
CA ALA A 169 17.02 -16.01 -8.90
C ALA A 169 18.27 -16.63 -8.26
N ASP A 170 18.13 -17.41 -7.19
CA ASP A 170 19.26 -18.12 -6.56
C ASP A 170 19.83 -19.22 -7.47
N ALA A 171 18.98 -19.97 -8.16
CA ALA A 171 19.41 -20.93 -9.18
C ALA A 171 20.17 -20.23 -10.31
N TYR A 172 19.68 -19.07 -10.76
CA TYR A 172 20.33 -18.26 -11.79
C TYR A 172 21.70 -17.74 -11.33
N LYS A 173 21.81 -17.21 -10.11
CA LYS A 173 23.10 -16.82 -9.49
C LYS A 173 24.11 -17.97 -9.49
N ASN A 174 23.70 -19.18 -9.13
CA ASN A 174 24.57 -20.35 -9.13
C ASN A 174 25.04 -20.73 -10.55
N ILE A 175 24.14 -20.65 -11.54
CA ILE A 175 24.49 -20.89 -12.95
C ILE A 175 25.51 -19.84 -13.42
N ARG A 176 25.31 -18.56 -13.10
CA ARG A 176 26.25 -17.47 -13.40
C ARG A 176 27.60 -17.68 -12.73
N HIS A 177 27.62 -17.99 -11.44
CA HIS A 177 28.86 -18.26 -10.70
C HIS A 177 29.68 -19.39 -11.35
N ASN A 178 29.04 -20.52 -11.65
CA ASN A 178 29.69 -21.65 -12.32
C ASN A 178 30.19 -21.27 -13.73
N PHE A 179 29.43 -20.44 -14.44
CA PHE A 179 29.84 -19.94 -15.75
C PHE A 179 31.12 -19.10 -15.66
N ILE A 180 31.18 -18.13 -14.74
CA ILE A 180 32.35 -17.27 -14.54
C ILE A 180 33.55 -18.12 -14.10
N ASP A 181 33.37 -19.06 -13.16
CA ASP A 181 34.42 -19.98 -12.74
C ASP A 181 35.01 -20.77 -13.90
N MET A 182 34.16 -21.34 -14.74
CA MET A 182 34.59 -22.05 -15.94
C MET A 182 35.32 -21.11 -16.91
N TYR A 183 34.83 -19.88 -17.09
CA TYR A 183 35.46 -18.89 -17.97
C TYR A 183 36.86 -18.52 -17.47
N VAL A 184 37.01 -18.17 -16.20
CA VAL A 184 38.28 -17.81 -15.56
C VAL A 184 39.27 -18.97 -15.63
N ARG A 185 38.83 -20.20 -15.33
CA ARG A 185 39.65 -21.40 -15.51
C ARG A 185 40.09 -21.56 -16.97
N SER A 186 39.17 -21.42 -17.93
CA SER A 186 39.49 -21.59 -19.35
C SER A 186 40.46 -20.55 -19.92
N THR A 187 40.46 -19.33 -19.37
CA THR A 187 41.35 -18.23 -19.80
C THR A 187 42.70 -18.26 -19.09
N THR A 188 42.74 -18.70 -17.82
CA THR A 188 43.96 -18.67 -16.99
C THR A 188 44.78 -19.96 -17.05
N SER A 189 44.15 -21.12 -17.25
CA SER A 189 44.81 -22.43 -17.02
C SER A 189 45.48 -23.10 -18.22
N GLY A 190 45.73 -22.40 -19.34
CA GLY A 190 46.41 -22.99 -20.50
C GLY A 190 45.69 -24.23 -21.10
N MET A 191 44.37 -24.35 -20.92
CA MET A 191 43.60 -25.48 -21.44
C MET A 191 43.70 -25.62 -22.95
N ALA A 192 43.79 -26.88 -23.42
CA ALA A 192 43.85 -27.23 -24.83
C ALA A 192 42.66 -26.66 -25.63
N THR A 193 42.94 -26.11 -26.81
CA THR A 193 42.00 -25.42 -27.72
C THR A 193 40.71 -26.19 -28.03
N ARG A 194 40.75 -27.53 -27.99
CA ARG A 194 39.58 -28.39 -28.23
C ARG A 194 38.53 -28.31 -27.12
N THR A 195 38.95 -28.29 -25.85
CA THR A 195 38.05 -28.18 -24.68
C THR A 195 37.41 -26.79 -24.62
N ARG A 196 38.14 -25.77 -25.07
CA ARG A 196 37.64 -24.39 -25.17
C ARG A 196 36.48 -24.27 -26.14
N LYS A 197 36.58 -24.89 -27.33
CA LYS A 197 35.55 -24.84 -28.37
C LYS A 197 34.26 -25.57 -27.97
N GLN A 198 34.37 -26.76 -27.37
CA GLN A 198 33.21 -27.53 -26.87
C GLN A 198 32.47 -26.82 -25.73
N THR A 199 33.19 -26.08 -24.88
CA THR A 199 32.58 -25.28 -23.81
C THR A 199 31.86 -24.04 -24.38
N GLN A 200 32.33 -23.51 -25.50
CA GLN A 200 31.77 -22.32 -26.14
C GLN A 200 30.47 -22.62 -26.91
N GLU A 201 30.40 -23.77 -27.58
CA GLU A 201 29.25 -24.16 -28.41
C GLU A 201 28.00 -24.57 -27.59
N GLY A 202 28.16 -25.10 -26.38
CA GLY A 202 27.04 -25.45 -25.49
C GLY A 202 26.43 -24.28 -24.72
N LYS A 203 27.02 -23.09 -24.81
CA LYS A 203 26.77 -21.96 -23.89
C LYS A 203 26.18 -20.71 -24.56
N GLY A 204 26.20 -20.60 -25.89
CA GLY A 204 25.75 -19.39 -26.58
C GLY A 204 24.27 -19.01 -26.36
N ALA A 205 23.41 -19.96 -25.97
CA ALA A 205 21.96 -19.74 -25.87
C ALA A 205 21.46 -19.26 -24.49
N VAL A 206 22.30 -19.23 -23.44
CA VAL A 206 21.86 -18.98 -22.05
C VAL A 206 22.48 -17.71 -21.43
N HIS A 207 23.30 -16.95 -22.18
CA HIS A 207 24.26 -16.01 -21.57
C HIS A 207 24.32 -14.63 -22.23
N GLY A 208 23.18 -13.94 -22.36
CA GLY A 208 23.24 -12.48 -22.31
C GLY A 208 23.92 -12.09 -21.00
N GLY A 209 24.93 -11.22 -21.03
CA GLY A 209 25.59 -10.76 -19.80
C GLY A 209 24.56 -10.20 -18.83
N ASP A 210 24.64 -10.62 -17.57
CA ASP A 210 23.85 -10.04 -16.47
C ASP A 210 24.85 -9.55 -15.43
N ALA A 211 25.45 -8.40 -15.74
CA ALA A 211 26.38 -7.67 -14.91
C ALA A 211 25.76 -7.30 -13.55
N HIS A 212 24.43 -7.21 -13.44
CA HIS A 212 23.78 -6.97 -12.15
C HIS A 212 23.90 -8.20 -11.25
N VAL A 213 23.52 -9.37 -11.76
CA VAL A 213 23.67 -10.63 -11.02
C VAL A 213 25.14 -10.95 -10.78
N ASP A 214 26.02 -10.69 -11.75
CA ASP A 214 27.45 -10.86 -11.57
C ASP A 214 27.99 -9.94 -10.47
N ALA A 215 27.63 -8.64 -10.46
CA ALA A 215 28.05 -7.69 -9.42
C ALA A 215 27.59 -8.13 -8.02
N ASN A 216 26.37 -8.65 -7.90
CA ASN A 216 25.87 -9.18 -6.63
C ASN A 216 26.72 -10.36 -6.11
N LEU A 217 27.33 -11.17 -6.99
CA LEU A 217 28.26 -12.24 -6.56
C LEU A 217 29.53 -11.72 -5.87
N TYR A 218 29.91 -10.44 -6.06
CA TYR A 218 31.09 -9.81 -5.44
C TYR A 218 30.76 -9.04 -4.15
N ARG A 219 29.48 -8.94 -3.77
CA ARG A 219 29.02 -8.15 -2.62
C ARG A 219 28.75 -9.01 -1.37
N ASP A 220 28.26 -10.23 -1.56
CA ASP A 220 27.68 -11.03 -0.47
C ASP A 220 28.70 -11.98 0.18
N GLY A 221 29.79 -11.45 0.77
CA GLY A 221 30.66 -12.12 1.78
C GLY A 221 31.42 -13.40 1.38
N GLN A 222 31.02 -14.10 0.32
CA GLN A 222 31.76 -15.18 -0.35
C GLN A 222 32.53 -14.60 -1.54
N GLU A 223 33.22 -13.48 -1.29
CA GLU A 223 33.70 -12.59 -2.33
C GLU A 223 34.68 -13.26 -3.28
N ARG A 224 34.24 -13.40 -4.53
CA ARG A 224 35.13 -13.43 -5.67
C ARG A 224 35.96 -12.12 -5.67
N ASN A 225 37.24 -12.19 -6.06
CA ASN A 225 38.15 -11.03 -6.12
C ASN A 225 38.86 -10.92 -7.48
N ASP A 226 38.43 -11.70 -8.46
CA ASP A 226 39.02 -11.79 -9.79
C ASP A 226 38.62 -10.63 -10.72
N PHE A 227 37.50 -9.94 -10.46
CA PHE A 227 37.04 -8.80 -11.26
C PHE A 227 36.63 -7.61 -10.38
N GLN A 228 37.58 -6.69 -10.11
CA GLN A 228 37.35 -5.55 -9.21
C GLN A 228 36.26 -4.58 -9.71
N TYR A 229 36.14 -4.39 -11.03
CA TYR A 229 35.16 -3.47 -11.62
C TYR A 229 33.70 -3.91 -11.45
N LEU A 230 33.45 -5.19 -11.13
CA LEU A 230 32.10 -5.70 -10.85
C LEU A 230 31.57 -5.30 -9.46
N LYS A 231 32.38 -4.64 -8.62
CA LYS A 231 31.91 -4.08 -7.33
C LYS A 231 31.07 -2.81 -7.50
N SER A 232 30.91 -2.29 -8.73
CA SER A 232 30.11 -1.10 -8.99
C SER A 232 28.62 -1.34 -8.76
N SER A 233 27.94 -0.38 -8.11
CA SER A 233 26.52 -0.49 -7.74
C SER A 233 25.59 0.39 -8.59
N HIS A 234 26.15 1.20 -9.50
CA HIS A 234 25.35 2.10 -10.34
C HIS A 234 24.68 1.31 -11.45
N MET A 235 23.35 1.44 -11.52
CA MET A 235 22.54 0.74 -12.51
C MET A 235 22.92 1.17 -13.92
N GLU A 236 23.31 2.43 -14.07
CA GLU A 236 23.89 3.08 -15.24
C GLU A 236 25.10 2.32 -15.79
N THR A 237 26.08 2.02 -14.93
CA THR A 237 27.29 1.28 -15.31
C THR A 237 26.95 -0.15 -15.67
N ILE A 238 26.10 -0.79 -14.87
CA ILE A 238 25.62 -2.15 -15.09
C ILE A 238 24.94 -2.28 -16.46
N ASN A 239 24.10 -1.31 -16.84
CA ASN A 239 23.42 -1.28 -18.14
C ASN A 239 24.42 -1.21 -19.30
N VAL A 240 25.42 -0.35 -19.20
CA VAL A 240 26.49 -0.25 -20.22
C VAL A 240 27.27 -1.56 -20.35
N LEU A 241 27.63 -2.18 -19.22
CA LEU A 241 28.33 -3.47 -19.22
C LEU A 241 27.46 -4.60 -19.82
N ASN A 242 26.16 -4.61 -19.52
CA ASN A 242 25.20 -5.56 -20.09
C ASN A 242 25.07 -5.40 -21.60
N ILE A 243 25.00 -4.16 -22.09
CA ILE A 243 24.96 -3.87 -23.53
C ILE A 243 26.22 -4.42 -24.20
N HIS A 244 27.41 -4.07 -23.69
CA HIS A 244 28.68 -4.59 -24.24
C HIS A 244 28.74 -6.13 -24.20
N ALA A 245 28.33 -6.76 -23.10
CA ALA A 245 28.32 -8.20 -22.98
C ALA A 245 27.34 -8.87 -23.95
N GLY A 246 26.15 -8.29 -24.14
CA GLY A 246 25.17 -8.73 -25.13
C GLY A 246 25.72 -8.67 -26.55
N ILE A 247 26.37 -7.56 -26.91
CA ILE A 247 27.02 -7.38 -28.21
C ILE A 247 28.14 -8.42 -28.43
N LYS A 248 28.95 -8.70 -27.40
CA LYS A 248 29.99 -9.74 -27.51
C LYS A 248 29.42 -11.15 -27.61
N ALA A 249 28.25 -11.40 -27.02
CA ALA A 249 27.58 -12.69 -27.07
C ALA A 249 26.91 -12.93 -28.43
N ASP A 250 26.37 -11.87 -29.05
CA ASP A 250 25.80 -11.94 -30.40
C ASP A 250 26.92 -11.95 -31.46
N GLN A 251 27.28 -13.15 -31.91
CA GLN A 251 28.29 -13.33 -32.96
C GLN A 251 27.80 -12.94 -34.36
N GLY A 252 26.50 -12.62 -34.51
CA GLY A 252 25.86 -12.31 -35.79
C GLY A 252 25.82 -10.82 -36.13
N GLU A 253 25.83 -9.94 -35.13
CA GLU A 253 25.75 -8.49 -35.33
C GLU A 253 27.13 -7.83 -35.22
N SER A 254 27.64 -7.28 -36.32
CA SER A 254 28.80 -6.39 -36.24
C SER A 254 28.33 -5.02 -35.75
N MET A 255 28.55 -4.75 -34.47
CA MET A 255 28.30 -3.46 -33.85
C MET A 255 29.14 -2.34 -34.50
N ASN A 256 28.62 -1.11 -34.44
CA ASN A 256 29.33 0.09 -34.86
C ASN A 256 30.70 0.19 -34.15
N PRO A 257 31.84 0.29 -34.87
CA PRO A 257 33.18 0.40 -34.28
C PRO A 257 33.34 1.55 -33.27
N ARG A 258 32.56 2.62 -33.44
CA ARG A 258 32.55 3.77 -32.52
C ARG A 258 32.12 3.39 -31.11
N PHE A 259 31.21 2.42 -30.97
CA PHE A 259 30.81 1.90 -29.66
C PHE A 259 32.01 1.36 -28.89
N TYR A 260 32.83 0.51 -29.53
CA TYR A 260 33.99 -0.09 -28.87
C TYR A 260 35.02 0.97 -28.47
N GLY A 261 35.25 1.98 -29.31
CA GLY A 261 36.14 3.09 -28.94
C GLY A 261 35.65 3.85 -27.70
N LEU A 262 34.36 4.21 -27.66
CA LEU A 262 33.78 4.91 -26.50
C LEU A 262 33.73 4.03 -25.25
N PHE A 263 33.46 2.74 -25.41
CA PHE A 263 33.47 1.77 -24.31
C PHE A 263 34.89 1.59 -23.76
N ASP A 264 35.90 1.45 -24.62
CA ASP A 264 37.30 1.33 -24.21
C ASP A 264 37.76 2.62 -23.51
N ASP A 265 37.41 3.80 -24.03
CA ASP A 265 37.71 5.09 -23.39
C ASP A 265 37.10 5.16 -21.97
N PHE A 266 35.85 4.70 -21.82
CA PHE A 266 35.18 4.63 -20.52
C PHE A 266 35.89 3.66 -19.56
N ILE A 267 36.15 2.41 -19.99
CA ILE A 267 36.79 1.40 -19.14
C ILE A 267 38.20 1.83 -18.73
N ASN A 268 38.99 2.39 -19.66
CA ASN A 268 40.33 2.89 -19.38
C ASN A 268 40.30 4.06 -18.40
N ALA A 269 39.39 5.02 -18.57
CA ALA A 269 39.25 6.12 -17.62
C ALA A 269 38.87 5.58 -16.23
N TRP A 270 37.94 4.63 -16.17
CA TRP A 270 37.43 4.08 -14.93
C TRP A 270 38.44 3.23 -14.19
N GLU A 271 39.22 2.42 -14.92
CA GLU A 271 40.35 1.66 -14.39
C GLU A 271 41.42 2.58 -13.80
N ASN A 272 41.77 3.66 -14.51
CA ASN A 272 42.72 4.66 -14.01
C ASN A 272 42.23 5.38 -12.75
N PHE A 273 40.91 5.44 -12.54
CA PHE A 273 40.29 5.96 -11.32
C PHE A 273 40.12 4.88 -10.22
N GLY A 274 40.67 3.68 -10.44
CA GLY A 274 40.59 2.57 -9.48
C GLY A 274 39.19 1.98 -9.35
N TYR A 275 38.38 2.05 -10.43
CA TYR A 275 37.00 1.59 -10.46
C TYR A 275 36.11 2.20 -9.37
N ALA A 276 36.45 3.41 -8.90
CA ALA A 276 35.71 4.07 -7.85
C ALA A 276 34.27 4.38 -8.30
N ILE A 277 33.31 4.16 -7.41
CA ILE A 277 31.88 4.27 -7.70
C ILE A 277 31.40 5.72 -7.74
N ASN A 278 32.06 6.66 -7.10
CA ASN A 278 31.62 8.05 -7.00
C ASN A 278 31.82 8.88 -8.28
N TYR A 279 32.16 8.25 -9.42
CA TYR A 279 32.43 8.96 -10.67
C TYR A 279 31.19 9.63 -11.30
N LEU A 280 29.98 9.22 -10.91
CA LEU A 280 28.71 9.83 -11.35
C LEU A 280 28.26 10.99 -10.44
N GLU A 281 28.95 11.25 -9.33
CA GLU A 281 28.58 12.35 -8.44
C GLU A 281 28.99 13.70 -9.05
N GLU A 282 28.01 14.60 -9.27
CA GLU A 282 28.25 15.96 -9.81
C GLU A 282 29.23 16.80 -8.98
N SER A 283 29.45 16.42 -7.71
CA SER A 283 30.34 17.12 -6.79
C SER A 283 31.80 16.68 -6.86
N ALA A 284 32.13 15.68 -7.69
CA ALA A 284 33.47 15.15 -7.79
C ALA A 284 34.43 16.15 -8.45
N LYS A 285 35.17 16.91 -7.63
CA LYS A 285 36.24 17.82 -8.07
C LYS A 285 37.52 17.12 -8.51
N ASP A 286 37.57 15.78 -8.39
CA ASP A 286 38.72 14.99 -8.81
C ASP A 286 38.80 14.99 -10.35
N SER A 287 39.97 15.34 -10.88
CA SER A 287 40.23 15.31 -12.32
C SER A 287 40.02 13.93 -12.94
N HIS A 288 40.24 12.86 -12.18
CA HIS A 288 40.04 11.49 -12.64
C HIS A 288 38.54 11.16 -12.68
N ALA A 289 37.78 11.48 -11.63
CA ALA A 289 36.32 11.31 -11.62
C ALA A 289 35.66 12.05 -12.79
N ALA A 290 36.08 13.30 -13.06
CA ALA A 290 35.60 14.09 -14.18
C ALA A 290 35.90 13.44 -15.55
N ALA A 291 37.07 12.78 -15.69
CA ALA A 291 37.42 12.06 -16.91
C ALA A 291 36.52 10.83 -17.13
N VAL A 292 36.27 10.03 -16.08
CA VAL A 292 35.34 8.88 -16.15
C VAL A 292 33.93 9.35 -16.45
N ASN A 293 33.46 10.39 -15.77
CA ASN A 293 32.13 10.98 -15.97
C ASN A 293 31.94 11.41 -17.42
N LYS A 294 32.92 12.15 -17.97
CA LYS A 294 32.91 12.58 -19.36
C LYS A 294 32.86 11.41 -20.35
N ALA A 295 33.68 10.38 -20.13
CA ALA A 295 33.70 9.20 -20.99
C ALA A 295 32.38 8.42 -20.92
N TYR A 296 31.81 8.28 -19.72
CA TYR A 296 30.50 7.66 -19.49
C TYR A 296 29.40 8.39 -20.26
N TRP A 297 29.30 9.72 -20.14
CA TRP A 297 28.24 10.48 -20.83
C TRP A 297 28.39 10.46 -22.35
N ALA A 298 29.61 10.48 -22.87
CA ALA A 298 29.85 10.33 -24.31
C ALA A 298 29.36 8.96 -24.83
N LEU A 299 29.58 7.91 -24.05
CA LEU A 299 29.08 6.56 -24.35
C LEU A 299 27.55 6.48 -24.20
N HIS A 300 26.99 7.09 -23.16
CA HIS A 300 25.54 7.12 -22.91
C HIS A 300 24.79 7.86 -24.02
N GLU A 301 25.26 9.05 -24.40
CA GLU A 301 24.72 9.83 -25.52
C GLU A 301 24.75 9.02 -26.82
N PHE A 302 25.83 8.28 -27.08
CA PHE A 302 25.89 7.38 -28.24
C PHE A 302 24.83 6.26 -28.19
N LEU A 303 24.53 5.72 -27.00
CA LEU A 303 23.52 4.69 -26.81
C LEU A 303 22.08 5.21 -26.94
N GLU A 304 21.81 6.46 -26.54
CA GLU A 304 20.47 7.07 -26.67
C GLU A 304 20.10 7.38 -28.11
N ASN A 305 21.09 7.67 -28.96
CA ASN A 305 20.84 8.10 -30.33
C ASN A 305 20.30 6.99 -31.28
N GLU A 306 20.07 5.75 -30.81
CA GLU A 306 19.60 4.55 -31.56
C GLU A 306 20.35 4.18 -32.86
N GLU A 307 21.25 5.03 -33.35
CA GLU A 307 22.07 4.83 -34.56
C GLU A 307 23.00 3.62 -34.42
N TRP A 308 23.25 3.17 -33.20
CA TRP A 308 24.11 2.02 -32.91
C TRP A 308 23.47 0.68 -33.27
N ARG A 309 22.13 0.58 -33.34
CA ARG A 309 21.42 -0.63 -33.81
C ARG A 309 21.35 -0.74 -35.33
N LYS A 310 21.56 0.37 -36.03
CA LYS A 310 21.65 0.38 -37.50
C LYS A 310 23.08 0.05 -37.89
N GLY A 311 23.51 -1.19 -37.65
CA GLY A 311 24.69 -1.68 -38.35
C GLY A 311 24.48 -1.45 -39.84
N GLU A 312 25.46 -0.85 -40.53
CA GLU A 312 25.49 -0.82 -42.00
C GLU A 312 25.09 -2.21 -42.47
N GLU A 313 24.01 -2.32 -43.25
CA GLU A 313 23.47 -3.61 -43.69
C GLU A 313 24.62 -4.50 -44.15
N ALA A 314 25.00 -5.48 -43.32
CA ALA A 314 26.08 -6.37 -43.64
C ALA A 314 25.74 -6.97 -45.01
N PRO A 315 26.64 -6.90 -46.02
CA PRO A 315 26.31 -7.30 -47.38
C PRO A 315 25.75 -8.71 -47.29
N LYS A 316 24.45 -8.85 -47.61
CA LYS A 316 23.70 -10.11 -47.52
C LYS A 316 24.61 -11.16 -48.09
N ARG A 317 25.14 -12.05 -47.24
CA ARG A 317 26.04 -13.12 -47.69
C ARG A 317 25.27 -13.83 -48.78
N GLY A 318 25.66 -13.56 -50.04
CA GLY A 318 25.07 -14.17 -51.20
C GLY A 318 25.14 -15.65 -50.93
N ARG A 319 23.98 -16.26 -50.71
CA ARG A 319 23.86 -17.71 -50.62
C ARG A 319 24.43 -18.18 -51.94
N ALA A 320 25.68 -18.63 -51.94
CA ALA A 320 26.30 -19.21 -53.11
C ALA A 320 25.39 -20.38 -53.47
N ALA A 321 24.56 -20.16 -54.49
CA ALA A 321 23.85 -21.21 -55.16
C ALA A 321 24.95 -22.16 -55.62
N GLY A 322 25.04 -23.31 -54.96
CA GLY A 322 25.78 -24.44 -55.49
C GLY A 322 25.09 -24.84 -56.77
N GLU A 323 25.45 -24.19 -57.87
CA GLU A 323 25.30 -24.73 -59.21
C GLU A 323 26.07 -26.05 -59.25
N GLY A 324 25.34 -27.08 -59.63
CA GLY A 324 25.80 -28.45 -59.59
C GLY A 324 26.94 -28.72 -60.57
N ARG A 325 27.54 -29.90 -60.39
CA ARG A 325 28.12 -30.66 -61.49
C ARG A 325 27.94 -32.15 -61.20
N ALA A 326 27.22 -32.75 -62.16
CA ALA A 326 27.24 -34.12 -62.69
C ALA A 326 27.70 -35.26 -61.78
#